data_AF-A0A7X8CHD9-F1
#
_entry.id   AF-A0A7X8CHD9-F1
#
_cell.length_a   1.000
_cell.length_b   1.000
_cell.length_c   1.000
_cell.angle_alpha   90.00
_cell.angle_beta   90.00
_cell.angle_gamma   90.00
#
_symmetry.space_group_name_H-M   'P 1'
#
loop_
_entity.id
_entity.type
_entity.pdbx_description
1 polymer ?
#
loop_
_entity_poly.entity_id
_entity_poly.type
_entity_poly.pdbx_seq_one_letter_code
_entity_poly.pdbx_strand_id
1 'polypeptide(L)'
;MKKILGAIGAFFVRIWQWIKETAWIQPLLIVGVIFAIIFSITPIYNGIKELNDKRNSPDAFYKNYQVSLKGAVDSDAQKLLDDIYENENGLSSNLDGQKFFLAFIQGENKCTYCDQMQEGFDTMSKFSKEKLGGAAFGLKTIFVDQETKEDWKKDDYKGDDECKSAFDALLVRNILYFEEFAGSAQQSNYYINDGISDETITKIQEANVDTFVTPTIFVVDFTNGVTAKGVQTAFISFTGSNSIQKAEFLLDAWLYRNDFGPK
;
A
#
# COMPACT_ATOMS: atom_id res chain seq x y z
N MET A 1 2.12 34.90 29.22
CA MET A 1 3.32 34.17 28.74
C MET A 1 4.66 34.85 29.05
N LYS A 2 4.85 36.17 28.87
CA LYS A 2 6.15 36.85 29.20
C LYS A 2 6.63 36.69 30.66
N LYS A 3 5.73 36.58 31.64
CA LYS A 3 6.09 36.41 33.06
C LYS A 3 6.62 35.00 33.41
N ILE A 4 6.20 33.96 32.69
CA ILE A 4 6.59 32.57 32.96
C ILE A 4 8.00 32.29 32.40
N LEU A 5 8.28 32.75 31.18
CA LEU A 5 9.62 32.64 30.58
C LEU A 5 10.67 33.49 31.33
N GLY A 6 10.28 34.66 31.84
CA GLY A 6 11.15 35.49 32.67
C GLY A 6 11.48 34.87 34.04
N ALA A 7 10.52 34.17 34.65
CA ALA A 7 10.71 33.47 35.92
C ALA A 7 11.63 32.24 35.77
N ILE A 8 11.49 31.49 34.66
CA ILE A 8 12.36 30.36 34.34
C ILE A 8 13.79 30.83 34.03
N GLY A 9 13.94 31.92 33.27
CA GLY A 9 15.25 32.53 32.98
C GLY A 9 15.99 32.99 34.23
N ALA A 10 15.30 33.61 35.19
CA ALA A 10 15.89 34.05 36.46
C ALA A 10 16.37 32.88 37.34
N PHE A 11 15.71 31.72 37.28
CA PHE A 11 16.10 30.52 37.99
C PHE A 11 17.38 29.89 37.42
N PHE A 12 17.49 29.77 36.09
CA PHE A 12 18.69 29.24 35.43
C PHE A 12 19.91 30.14 35.58
N VAL A 13 19.74 31.47 35.57
CA VAL A 13 20.84 32.42 35.79
C VAL A 13 21.42 32.28 37.20
N ARG A 14 20.57 32.11 38.22
CA ARG A 14 21.02 31.88 39.61
C ARG A 14 21.76 30.56 39.77
N ILE A 15 21.28 29.49 39.14
CA ILE A 15 21.95 28.18 39.15
C ILE A 15 23.30 28.26 38.43
N TRP A 16 23.37 28.97 37.29
CA TRP A 16 24.61 29.17 36.53
C TRP A 16 25.68 29.93 37.32
N GLN A 17 25.28 30.95 38.07
CA GLN A 17 26.18 31.75 38.88
C GLN A 17 26.72 30.96 40.09
N TRP A 18 25.88 30.14 40.73
CA TRP A 18 26.27 29.22 41.79
C TRP A 18 27.25 28.12 41.31
N ILE A 19 27.00 27.56 40.13
CA ILE A 19 27.90 26.59 39.48
C ILE A 19 29.28 27.22 39.20
N LYS A 20 29.32 28.50 38.80
CA LYS A 20 30.56 29.20 38.47
C LYS A 20 31.44 29.50 39.69
N GLU A 21 30.83 29.75 40.85
CA GLU A 21 31.53 30.09 42.09
C GLU A 21 32.05 28.86 42.86
N THR A 22 31.68 27.65 42.42
CA THR A 22 31.92 26.40 43.15
C THR A 22 32.93 25.50 42.40
N ALA A 23 34.23 25.68 42.66
CA ALA A 23 35.32 25.07 41.88
C ALA A 23 35.32 23.52 41.83
N TRP A 24 34.77 22.84 42.85
CA TRP A 24 34.69 21.37 42.90
C TRP A 24 33.55 20.78 42.06
N ILE A 25 32.59 21.60 41.61
CA ILE A 25 31.46 21.18 40.77
C ILE A 25 31.86 21.07 39.30
N GLN A 26 32.92 21.74 38.86
CA GLN A 26 33.35 21.75 37.45
C GLN A 26 33.64 20.34 36.89
N PRO A 27 34.39 19.44 37.57
CA PRO A 27 34.61 18.08 37.09
C PRO A 27 33.32 17.26 37.07
N LEU A 28 32.46 17.44 38.09
CA LEU A 28 31.22 16.68 38.25
C LEU A 28 30.17 17.06 37.20
N LEU A 29 30.17 18.32 36.77
CA LEU A 29 29.30 18.85 35.72
C LEU A 29 29.74 18.35 34.33
N ILE A 30 31.04 18.28 34.06
CA ILE A 30 31.56 17.66 32.83
C ILE A 30 31.12 16.18 32.74
N VAL A 31 31.27 15.43 33.83
CA VAL A 31 30.83 14.03 33.89
C VAL A 31 29.31 13.92 33.73
N GLY A 32 28.54 14.76 34.42
CA GLY A 32 27.07 14.77 34.31
C GLY A 32 26.56 15.11 32.91
N VAL A 33 27.22 16.04 32.20
CA VAL A 33 26.89 16.38 30.80
C VAL A 33 27.23 15.23 29.87
N ILE A 34 28.36 14.55 30.06
CA ILE A 34 28.73 13.36 29.27
C ILE A 34 27.70 12.24 29.49
N PHE A 35 27.31 11.96 30.73
CA PHE A 35 26.27 10.96 31.01
C PHE A 35 24.90 11.37 30.46
N ALA A 36 24.53 12.65 30.55
CA ALA A 36 23.27 13.15 29.98
C ALA A 36 23.26 12.99 28.45
N ILE A 37 24.36 13.27 27.76
CA ILE A 37 24.48 13.06 26.31
C ILE A 37 24.34 11.56 25.99
N ILE A 38 25.07 10.69 26.70
CA ILE A 38 25.01 9.23 26.48
C ILE A 38 23.60 8.68 26.74
N PHE A 39 22.95 9.08 27.83
CA PHE A 39 21.58 8.65 28.17
C PHE A 39 20.50 9.30 27.30
N SER A 40 20.78 10.43 26.64
CA SER A 40 19.83 11.07 25.72
C SER A 40 19.88 10.47 24.31
N ILE A 41 20.97 9.80 23.93
CA ILE A 41 21.07 9.15 22.61
C ILE A 41 20.04 8.02 22.48
N THR A 42 19.88 7.16 23.49
CA THR A 42 18.99 5.97 23.40
C THR A 42 17.50 6.34 23.23
N PRO A 43 16.91 7.26 24.01
CA PRO A 43 15.51 7.67 23.86
C PRO A 43 15.26 8.48 22.58
N ILE A 44 16.21 9.33 22.17
CA ILE A 44 16.08 10.13 20.94
C ILE A 44 16.20 9.24 19.71
N TYR A 45 17.13 8.28 19.70
CA TYR A 45 17.26 7.31 18.61
C TYR A 45 15.99 6.45 18.48
N ASN A 46 15.41 6.01 19.60
CA ASN A 46 14.16 5.24 19.57
C ASN A 46 12.96 6.10 19.14
N GLY A 47 12.86 7.36 19.58
CA GLY A 47 11.78 8.26 19.16
C GLY A 47 11.86 8.71 17.70
N ILE A 48 13.07 8.90 17.16
CA ILE A 48 13.27 9.19 15.74
C ILE A 48 13.00 7.95 14.89
N LYS A 49 13.40 6.76 15.35
CA LYS A 49 13.09 5.49 14.70
C LYS A 49 11.57 5.25 14.66
N GLU A 50 10.86 5.51 15.75
CA GLU A 50 9.40 5.35 15.82
C GLU A 50 8.62 6.36 14.94
N LEU A 51 9.16 7.58 14.76
CA LEU A 51 8.61 8.58 13.83
C LEU A 51 8.95 8.27 12.36
N ASN A 52 10.12 7.70 12.10
CA ASN A 52 10.53 7.28 10.75
C ASN A 52 9.84 5.98 10.32
N ASP A 53 9.60 5.06 11.26
CA ASP A 53 8.88 3.80 11.03
C ASP A 53 7.39 4.07 10.80
N LYS A 54 6.78 5.08 11.45
CA LYS A 54 5.42 5.55 11.13
C LYS A 54 5.30 6.28 9.78
N ARG A 55 6.42 6.82 9.27
CA ARG A 55 6.46 7.52 7.97
C ARG A 55 6.81 6.58 6.80
N ASN A 56 7.51 5.49 7.09
CA ASN A 56 7.87 4.43 6.14
C ASN A 56 7.06 3.14 6.38
N SER A 57 5.91 3.23 7.04
CA SER A 57 5.09 2.05 7.27
C SER A 57 4.49 1.54 5.95
N PRO A 58 4.21 0.23 5.84
CA PRO A 58 3.55 -0.30 4.66
C PRO A 58 2.25 0.44 4.28
N ASP A 59 1.46 0.81 5.29
CA ASP A 59 0.28 1.66 5.12
C ASP A 59 0.57 3.00 4.46
N ALA A 60 1.58 3.72 4.97
CA ALA A 60 1.94 5.04 4.46
C ALA A 60 2.39 4.94 3.00
N PHE A 61 3.13 3.89 2.65
CA PHE A 61 3.49 3.61 1.26
C PHE A 61 2.25 3.41 0.39
N TYR A 62 1.36 2.49 0.78
CA TYR A 62 0.20 2.17 -0.02
C TYR A 62 -0.82 3.33 -0.10
N LYS A 63 -0.93 4.16 0.94
CA LYS A 63 -1.78 5.37 0.94
C LYS A 63 -1.37 6.38 -0.13
N ASN A 64 -0.10 6.41 -0.55
CA ASN A 64 0.35 7.27 -1.65
C ASN A 64 -0.24 6.84 -3.01
N TYR A 65 -0.74 5.62 -3.12
CA TYR A 65 -1.33 5.03 -4.32
C TYR A 65 -2.82 4.72 -4.15
N GLN A 66 -3.42 5.19 -3.05
CA GLN A 66 -4.79 4.83 -2.68
C GLN A 66 -5.80 5.40 -3.66
N VAL A 67 -6.68 4.51 -4.09
CA VAL A 67 -7.91 4.81 -4.80
C VAL A 67 -9.06 4.64 -3.80
N SER A 68 -9.81 5.72 -3.58
CA SER A 68 -10.72 5.81 -2.43
C SER A 68 -12.05 5.11 -2.69
N LEU A 69 -12.57 4.41 -1.68
CA LEU A 69 -13.95 3.90 -1.63
C LEU A 69 -14.99 4.96 -1.23
N LYS A 70 -14.54 6.20 -1.01
CA LYS A 70 -15.37 7.33 -0.59
C LYS A 70 -16.31 7.76 -1.71
N GLY A 71 -17.61 7.93 -1.44
CA GLY A 71 -18.60 8.37 -2.43
C GLY A 71 -19.40 7.25 -3.11
N ALA A 72 -19.33 6.02 -2.59
CA ALA A 72 -20.16 4.90 -3.05
C ALA A 72 -20.04 4.68 -4.58
N VAL A 73 -21.13 4.83 -5.33
CA VAL A 73 -21.16 4.65 -6.80
C VAL A 73 -20.30 5.68 -7.54
N ASP A 74 -20.06 6.84 -6.93
CA ASP A 74 -19.22 7.89 -7.50
C ASP A 74 -17.77 7.82 -7.00
N SER A 75 -17.42 6.77 -6.24
CA SER A 75 -16.08 6.61 -5.68
C SER A 75 -15.02 6.44 -6.76
N ASP A 76 -13.78 6.86 -6.46
CA ASP A 76 -12.66 6.68 -7.38
C ASP A 76 -12.39 5.19 -7.64
N ALA A 77 -12.67 4.34 -6.65
CA ALA A 77 -12.54 2.89 -6.78
C ALA A 77 -13.57 2.31 -7.75
N GLN A 78 -14.84 2.73 -7.66
CA GLN A 78 -15.87 2.32 -8.61
C GLN A 78 -15.49 2.76 -10.03
N LYS A 79 -15.16 4.05 -10.22
CA LYS A 79 -14.74 4.59 -11.52
C LYS A 79 -13.53 3.86 -12.11
N LEU A 80 -12.57 3.48 -11.27
CA LEU A 80 -11.42 2.70 -11.73
C LEU A 80 -11.83 1.33 -12.25
N LEU A 81 -12.73 0.63 -11.56
CA LEU A 81 -13.21 -0.68 -12.02
C LEU A 81 -14.04 -0.54 -13.29
N ASP A 82 -14.90 0.49 -13.38
CA ASP A 82 -15.65 0.82 -14.59
C ASP A 82 -14.70 1.11 -15.75
N ASP A 83 -13.67 1.95 -15.55
CA ASP A 83 -12.66 2.28 -16.57
C ASP A 83 -11.92 1.03 -17.05
N ILE A 84 -11.59 0.08 -16.16
CA ILE A 84 -10.95 -1.19 -16.53
C ILE A 84 -11.91 -2.01 -17.40
N TYR A 85 -13.13 -2.22 -16.93
CA TYR A 85 -14.15 -3.01 -17.62
C TYR A 85 -14.50 -2.43 -18.99
N GLU A 86 -14.76 -1.12 -19.06
CA GLU A 86 -15.11 -0.43 -20.29
C GLU A 86 -13.96 -0.44 -21.30
N ASN A 87 -12.71 -0.21 -20.86
CA ASN A 87 -11.56 -0.29 -21.77
C ASN A 87 -11.32 -1.72 -22.28
N GLU A 88 -11.47 -2.75 -21.44
CA GLU A 88 -11.31 -4.15 -21.82
C GLU A 88 -12.36 -4.56 -22.87
N ASN A 89 -13.59 -4.04 -22.73
CA ASN A 89 -14.70 -4.26 -23.65
C ASN A 89 -14.75 -3.27 -24.83
N GLY A 90 -13.76 -2.39 -24.98
CA GLY A 90 -13.67 -1.43 -26.09
C GLY A 90 -14.74 -0.33 -26.07
N LEU A 91 -15.36 -0.09 -24.91
CA LEU A 91 -16.35 0.96 -24.65
C LEU A 91 -15.71 2.30 -24.26
N SER A 92 -14.46 2.26 -23.78
CA SER A 92 -13.67 3.43 -23.38
C SER A 92 -12.21 3.32 -23.84
N SER A 93 -11.52 4.46 -23.84
CA SER A 93 -10.08 4.57 -24.13
C SER A 93 -9.32 5.29 -23.01
N ASN A 94 -9.92 5.45 -21.83
CA ASN A 94 -9.34 6.23 -20.72
C ASN A 94 -8.02 5.66 -20.21
N LEU A 95 -7.89 4.33 -20.23
CA LEU A 95 -6.70 3.62 -19.79
C LEU A 95 -5.71 3.28 -20.91
N ASP A 96 -5.91 3.74 -22.15
CA ASP A 96 -5.02 3.39 -23.26
C ASP A 96 -3.55 3.77 -22.97
N GLY A 97 -2.65 2.81 -23.21
CA GLY A 97 -1.22 2.99 -22.95
C GLY A 97 -0.83 2.86 -21.47
N GLN A 98 -1.78 2.64 -20.56
CA GLN A 98 -1.50 2.49 -19.13
C GLN A 98 -1.22 1.03 -18.76
N LYS A 99 -0.33 0.85 -17.81
CA LYS A 99 -0.08 -0.43 -17.15
C LYS A 99 0.13 -0.16 -15.66
N PHE A 100 -0.50 -0.95 -14.80
CA PHE A 100 -0.39 -0.78 -13.37
C PHE A 100 -0.76 -2.07 -12.64
N PHE A 101 -0.31 -2.18 -11.38
CA PHE A 101 -0.86 -3.13 -10.45
C PHE A 101 -2.10 -2.54 -9.78
N LEU A 102 -3.19 -3.29 -9.74
CA LEU A 102 -4.34 -3.02 -8.87
C LEU A 102 -4.23 -3.95 -7.66
N ALA A 103 -4.01 -3.39 -6.48
CA ALA A 103 -3.79 -4.14 -5.26
C ALA A 103 -4.90 -3.89 -4.23
N PHE A 104 -5.61 -4.95 -3.85
CA PHE A 104 -6.53 -4.96 -2.72
C PHE A 104 -5.76 -5.37 -1.48
N ILE A 105 -5.69 -4.47 -0.49
CA ILE A 105 -4.86 -4.61 0.70
C ILE A 105 -5.65 -4.33 1.97
N GLN A 106 -5.16 -4.82 3.11
CA GLN A 106 -5.64 -4.42 4.43
C GLN A 106 -4.63 -3.50 5.10
N GLY A 107 -5.12 -2.64 5.99
CA GLY A 107 -4.29 -1.79 6.82
C GLY A 107 -3.36 -2.54 7.78
N GLU A 108 -2.43 -1.79 8.36
CA GLU A 108 -1.34 -2.23 9.22
C GLU A 108 -1.71 -3.38 10.18
N ASN A 109 -0.83 -4.39 10.24
CA ASN A 109 -0.90 -5.55 11.13
C ASN A 109 -2.13 -6.47 10.94
N LYS A 110 -2.94 -6.28 9.90
CA LYS A 110 -4.03 -7.22 9.55
C LYS A 110 -3.61 -8.21 8.47
N CYS A 111 -2.59 -7.88 7.69
CA CYS A 111 -2.14 -8.66 6.55
C CYS A 111 -0.60 -8.69 6.44
N THR A 112 0.03 -9.73 6.99
CA THR A 112 1.48 -9.91 6.94
C THR A 112 2.02 -9.93 5.51
N TYR A 113 1.31 -10.54 4.57
CA TYR A 113 1.72 -10.58 3.16
C TYR A 113 1.66 -9.20 2.50
N CYS A 114 0.73 -8.33 2.90
CA CYS A 114 0.64 -6.95 2.43
C CYS A 114 1.87 -6.15 2.88
N ASP A 115 2.26 -6.31 4.15
CA ASP A 115 3.46 -5.66 4.71
C ASP A 115 4.73 -6.13 4.00
N GLN A 116 4.87 -7.45 3.83
CA GLN A 116 6.06 -7.99 3.19
C GLN A 116 6.18 -7.62 1.71
N MET A 117 5.05 -7.54 0.99
CA MET A 117 5.05 -7.19 -0.43
C MET A 117 5.36 -5.71 -0.66
N GLN A 118 5.10 -4.85 0.32
CA GLN A 118 5.36 -3.42 0.20
C GLN A 118 6.83 -3.14 -0.12
N GLU A 119 7.77 -3.86 0.51
CA GLU A 119 9.20 -3.72 0.22
C GLU A 119 9.54 -4.02 -1.26
N GLY A 120 8.82 -4.96 -1.87
CA GLY A 120 8.95 -5.30 -3.28
C GLY A 120 8.45 -4.17 -4.17
N PHE A 121 7.26 -3.63 -3.88
CA PHE A 121 6.71 -2.48 -4.62
C PHE A 121 7.57 -1.22 -4.45
N ASP A 122 8.05 -0.90 -3.25
CA ASP A 122 8.92 0.24 -3.02
C ASP A 122 10.24 0.10 -3.79
N THR A 123 10.82 -1.10 -3.80
CA THR A 123 12.04 -1.37 -4.58
C THR A 123 11.78 -1.28 -6.09
N MET A 124 10.69 -1.86 -6.58
CA MET A 124 10.31 -1.82 -8.00
C MET A 124 9.97 -0.39 -8.47
N SER A 125 9.38 0.45 -7.61
CA SER A 125 9.03 1.84 -7.94
C SER A 125 10.26 2.69 -8.32
N LYS A 126 11.45 2.24 -7.92
CA LYS A 126 12.74 2.90 -8.20
C LYS A 126 13.40 2.37 -9.48
N PHE A 127 12.82 1.37 -10.15
CA PHE A 127 13.36 0.85 -11.40
C PHE A 127 13.17 1.85 -12.54
N SER A 128 14.13 1.85 -13.48
CA SER A 128 14.02 2.68 -14.68
C SER A 128 12.89 2.19 -15.59
N LYS A 129 12.32 3.11 -16.36
CA LYS A 129 11.33 2.80 -17.40
C LYS A 129 11.81 1.70 -18.36
N GLU A 130 13.11 1.70 -18.68
CA GLU A 130 13.75 0.67 -19.51
C GLU A 130 13.68 -0.72 -18.87
N LYS A 131 13.98 -0.81 -17.57
CA LYS A 131 13.88 -2.06 -16.82
C LYS A 131 12.43 -2.56 -16.75
N LEU A 132 11.47 -1.64 -16.72
CA LEU A 132 10.03 -1.91 -16.73
C LEU A 132 9.43 -2.14 -18.15
N GLY A 133 10.28 -2.39 -19.15
CA GLY A 133 9.81 -2.71 -20.51
C GLY A 133 9.22 -1.52 -21.27
N GLY A 134 9.58 -0.29 -20.88
CA GLY A 134 9.10 0.93 -21.54
C GLY A 134 7.82 1.51 -20.94
N ALA A 135 7.25 0.90 -19.89
CA ALA A 135 6.14 1.45 -19.12
C ALA A 135 6.64 2.14 -17.84
N ALA A 136 5.95 3.20 -17.39
CA ALA A 136 6.23 3.78 -16.07
C ALA A 136 5.67 2.86 -14.98
N PHE A 137 6.30 2.84 -13.80
CA PHE A 137 5.75 2.11 -12.65
C PHE A 137 4.35 2.65 -12.33
N GLY A 138 3.39 1.74 -12.18
CA GLY A 138 2.02 2.06 -11.83
C GLY A 138 1.53 1.14 -10.73
N LEU A 139 1.00 1.71 -9.65
CA LEU A 139 0.34 1.01 -8.57
C LEU A 139 -0.92 1.80 -8.19
N LYS A 140 -2.02 1.08 -8.01
CA LYS A 140 -3.29 1.57 -7.50
C LYS A 140 -3.72 0.66 -6.37
N THR A 141 -3.99 1.20 -5.20
CA THR A 141 -4.34 0.41 -4.02
C THR A 141 -5.75 0.70 -3.56
N ILE A 142 -6.49 -0.35 -3.21
CA ILE A 142 -7.80 -0.25 -2.56
C ILE A 142 -7.67 -0.91 -1.19
N PHE A 143 -7.87 -0.12 -0.14
CA PHE A 143 -7.90 -0.64 1.23
C PHE A 143 -9.26 -1.28 1.50
N VAL A 144 -9.29 -2.61 1.64
CA VAL A 144 -10.54 -3.36 1.87
C VAL A 144 -11.16 -3.06 3.23
N ASP A 145 -10.36 -2.53 4.16
CA ASP A 145 -10.75 -2.11 5.50
C ASP A 145 -10.83 -0.59 5.66
N GLN A 146 -10.91 0.16 4.55
CA GLN A 146 -11.09 1.61 4.58
C GLN A 146 -12.39 1.95 5.33
N GLU A 147 -12.26 2.64 6.48
CA GLU A 147 -13.41 3.23 7.16
C GLU A 147 -13.86 4.48 6.41
N THR A 148 -14.99 4.40 5.70
CA THR A 148 -15.56 5.50 4.92
C THR A 148 -16.63 6.28 5.68
N LYS A 149 -16.47 6.43 7.01
CA LYS A 149 -17.45 7.06 7.93
C LYS A 149 -17.97 8.43 7.47
N GLU A 150 -17.28 9.10 6.55
CA GLU A 150 -17.70 10.41 6.04
C GLU A 150 -18.52 10.42 4.75
N ASP A 151 -18.55 9.41 3.86
CA ASP A 151 -19.29 9.52 2.57
C ASP A 151 -19.66 8.17 1.92
N TRP A 152 -19.85 7.12 2.72
CA TRP A 152 -20.58 5.93 2.30
C TRP A 152 -21.74 5.73 3.26
N LYS A 153 -22.95 6.07 2.83
CA LYS A 153 -24.17 5.71 3.56
C LYS A 153 -24.83 4.58 2.80
N LYS A 154 -25.28 3.57 3.54
CA LYS A 154 -26.05 2.45 2.99
C LYS A 154 -27.20 2.93 2.09
N ASP A 155 -27.83 4.02 2.48
CA ASP A 155 -28.97 4.63 1.77
C ASP A 155 -28.60 5.32 0.44
N ASP A 156 -27.31 5.49 0.11
CA ASP A 156 -26.87 6.19 -1.12
C ASP A 156 -27.17 5.36 -2.38
N TYR A 157 -27.29 4.04 -2.24
CA TYR A 157 -27.71 3.13 -3.31
C TYR A 157 -28.46 1.94 -2.72
N LYS A 158 -29.72 1.69 -3.11
CA LYS A 158 -30.56 0.63 -2.53
C LYS A 158 -29.98 -0.79 -2.63
N GLY A 159 -29.04 -1.03 -3.55
CA GLY A 159 -28.33 -2.31 -3.63
C GLY A 159 -27.28 -2.51 -2.53
N ASP A 160 -26.96 -1.47 -1.74
CA ASP A 160 -25.97 -1.51 -0.66
C ASP A 160 -26.59 -1.73 0.73
N ASP A 161 -27.92 -1.71 0.86
CA ASP A 161 -28.60 -1.69 2.16
C ASP A 161 -28.16 -2.86 3.07
N GLU A 162 -27.85 -4.01 2.47
CA GLU A 162 -27.41 -5.23 3.15
C GLU A 162 -25.88 -5.32 3.34
N CYS A 163 -25.10 -4.43 2.71
CA CYS A 163 -23.64 -4.48 2.74
C CYS A 163 -23.07 -4.09 4.13
N LYS A 164 -22.00 -4.77 4.53
CA LYS A 164 -21.34 -4.61 5.83
C LYS A 164 -20.33 -3.45 5.84
N SER A 165 -19.75 -3.13 4.68
CA SER A 165 -18.74 -2.08 4.50
C SER A 165 -18.79 -1.49 3.08
N ALA A 166 -18.09 -0.39 2.86
CA ALA A 166 -17.95 0.18 1.51
C ALA A 166 -17.24 -0.76 0.53
N PHE A 167 -16.32 -1.58 1.03
CA PHE A 167 -15.68 -2.61 0.21
C PHE A 167 -16.64 -3.74 -0.15
N ASP A 168 -17.47 -4.19 0.79
CA ASP A 168 -18.53 -5.18 0.53
C ASP A 168 -19.49 -4.67 -0.56
N ALA A 169 -19.91 -3.40 -0.46
CA ALA A 169 -20.71 -2.75 -1.50
C ALA A 169 -19.99 -2.68 -2.86
N LEU A 170 -18.69 -2.35 -2.88
CA LEU A 170 -17.90 -2.37 -4.11
C LEU A 170 -17.91 -3.78 -4.73
N LEU A 171 -17.69 -4.82 -3.94
CA LEU A 171 -17.68 -6.19 -4.44
C LEU A 171 -19.05 -6.60 -5.02
N VAL A 172 -20.14 -6.37 -4.27
CA VAL A 172 -21.50 -6.75 -4.68
C VAL A 172 -21.91 -6.10 -6.00
N ARG A 173 -21.58 -4.82 -6.21
CA ARG A 173 -21.90 -4.11 -7.45
C ARG A 173 -21.09 -4.60 -8.65
N ASN A 174 -19.86 -5.05 -8.39
CA ASN A 174 -18.88 -5.37 -9.42
C ASN A 174 -18.64 -6.88 -9.56
N ILE A 175 -19.58 -7.72 -9.09
CA ILE A 175 -19.42 -9.18 -9.14
C ILE A 175 -19.08 -9.68 -10.56
N LEU A 176 -19.73 -9.15 -11.59
CA LEU A 176 -19.46 -9.49 -12.99
C LEU A 176 -18.03 -9.11 -13.40
N TYR A 177 -17.48 -8.00 -12.88
CA TYR A 177 -16.12 -7.59 -13.19
C TYR A 177 -15.12 -8.55 -12.54
N PHE A 178 -15.37 -8.95 -11.29
CA PHE A 178 -14.55 -9.95 -10.61
C PHE A 178 -14.64 -11.34 -11.24
N GLU A 179 -15.80 -11.72 -11.81
CA GLU A 179 -15.94 -12.93 -12.63
C GLU A 179 -15.05 -12.87 -13.88
N GLU A 180 -15.05 -11.76 -14.60
CA GLU A 180 -14.18 -11.56 -15.76
C GLU A 180 -12.69 -11.54 -15.37
N PHE A 181 -12.33 -10.83 -14.28
CA PHE A 181 -10.96 -10.77 -13.80
C PHE A 181 -10.44 -12.15 -13.37
N ALA A 182 -11.28 -12.95 -12.71
CA ALA A 182 -10.96 -14.33 -12.37
C ALA A 182 -10.80 -15.20 -13.62
N GLY A 183 -11.66 -15.03 -14.62
CA GLY A 183 -11.55 -15.70 -15.91
C GLY A 183 -10.23 -15.39 -16.62
N SER A 184 -9.85 -14.11 -16.68
CA SER A 184 -8.58 -13.66 -17.27
C SER A 184 -7.37 -14.17 -16.46
N ALA A 185 -7.45 -14.18 -15.13
CA ALA A 185 -6.42 -14.76 -14.28
C ALA A 185 -6.27 -16.28 -14.47
N GLN A 186 -7.36 -17.01 -14.66
CA GLN A 186 -7.36 -18.45 -14.93
C GLN A 186 -6.77 -18.78 -16.31
N GLN A 187 -6.83 -17.85 -17.27
CA GLN A 187 -6.19 -18.02 -18.58
C GLN A 187 -4.72 -17.57 -18.58
N SER A 188 -4.24 -16.95 -17.50
CA SER A 188 -2.87 -16.46 -17.41
C SER A 188 -1.85 -17.59 -17.32
N ASN A 189 -0.63 -17.32 -17.79
CA ASN A 189 0.47 -18.26 -17.62
C ASN A 189 0.78 -18.55 -16.15
N TYR A 190 0.55 -17.59 -15.25
CA TYR A 190 0.79 -17.79 -13.81
C TYR A 190 -0.10 -18.88 -13.24
N TYR A 191 -1.38 -18.91 -13.63
CA TYR A 191 -2.28 -20.00 -13.29
C TYR A 191 -1.85 -21.32 -13.95
N ILE A 192 -1.57 -21.30 -15.27
CA ILE A 192 -1.12 -22.49 -16.02
C ILE A 192 0.18 -23.08 -15.43
N ASN A 193 0.99 -22.24 -14.79
CA ASN A 193 2.25 -22.61 -14.17
C ASN A 193 2.13 -22.97 -12.69
N ASP A 194 0.91 -23.20 -12.18
CA ASP A 194 0.61 -23.57 -10.79
C ASP A 194 0.98 -22.49 -9.77
N GLY A 195 1.06 -21.22 -10.19
CA GLY A 195 1.37 -20.08 -9.33
C GLY A 195 0.20 -19.63 -8.45
N ILE A 196 -1.04 -19.90 -8.87
CA ILE A 196 -2.27 -19.59 -8.14
C ILE A 196 -3.26 -20.77 -8.26
N SER A 197 -3.94 -21.10 -7.16
CA SER A 197 -4.86 -22.25 -7.10
C SER A 197 -6.29 -21.92 -7.56
N ASP A 198 -7.02 -22.92 -8.02
CA ASP A 198 -8.47 -22.84 -8.33
C ASP A 198 -9.29 -22.29 -7.15
N GLU A 199 -8.96 -22.71 -5.93
CA GLU A 199 -9.63 -22.21 -4.72
C GLU A 199 -9.46 -20.69 -4.59
N THR A 200 -8.29 -20.17 -4.92
CA THR A 200 -8.03 -18.73 -4.87
C THR A 200 -8.75 -17.99 -5.98
N ILE A 201 -8.73 -18.54 -7.21
CA ILE A 201 -9.49 -17.98 -8.34
C ILE A 201 -10.99 -17.91 -8.00
N THR A 202 -11.52 -18.96 -7.37
CA THR A 202 -12.94 -19.01 -6.94
C THR A 202 -13.24 -17.91 -5.93
N LYS A 203 -12.38 -17.68 -4.94
CA LYS A 203 -12.55 -16.58 -3.96
C LYS A 203 -12.54 -15.20 -4.60
N ILE A 204 -11.73 -15.00 -5.64
CA ILE A 204 -11.73 -13.76 -6.42
C ILE A 204 -13.06 -13.62 -7.16
N GLN A 205 -13.47 -14.68 -7.86
CA GLN A 205 -14.70 -14.73 -8.65
C GLN A 205 -15.96 -14.47 -7.81
N GLU A 206 -16.03 -15.03 -6.60
CA GLU A 206 -17.16 -14.87 -5.68
C GLU A 206 -17.42 -13.43 -5.25
N ALA A 207 -16.40 -12.56 -5.32
CA ALA A 207 -16.47 -11.17 -4.88
C ALA A 207 -17.17 -11.05 -3.52
N ASN A 208 -16.75 -11.84 -2.54
CA ASN A 208 -17.41 -11.92 -1.23
C ASN A 208 -16.47 -11.43 -0.13
N VAL A 209 -16.88 -10.42 0.63
CA VAL A 209 -16.07 -9.81 1.69
C VAL A 209 -15.62 -10.80 2.78
N ASP A 210 -16.39 -11.86 3.03
CA ASP A 210 -16.09 -12.84 4.08
C ASP A 210 -15.03 -13.86 3.63
N THR A 211 -14.86 -14.06 2.32
CA THR A 211 -13.89 -15.01 1.74
C THR A 211 -12.75 -14.34 0.98
N PHE A 212 -12.84 -13.02 0.75
CA PHE A 212 -11.84 -12.25 0.01
C PHE A 212 -10.46 -12.28 0.70
N VAL A 213 -9.42 -12.60 -0.07
CA VAL A 213 -8.06 -12.75 0.46
C VAL A 213 -7.27 -11.47 0.20
N THR A 214 -6.47 -11.04 1.18
CA THR A 214 -5.51 -9.94 1.00
C THR A 214 -4.06 -10.39 1.23
N PRO A 215 -3.10 -9.90 0.42
CA PRO A 215 -3.33 -9.06 -0.75
C PRO A 215 -3.98 -9.86 -1.89
N THR A 216 -4.80 -9.21 -2.70
CA THR A 216 -5.17 -9.70 -4.04
C THR A 216 -4.70 -8.66 -5.05
N ILE A 217 -3.87 -9.08 -6.00
CA ILE A 217 -3.23 -8.16 -6.94
C ILE A 217 -3.48 -8.61 -8.36
N PHE A 218 -3.91 -7.65 -9.17
CA PHE A 218 -4.07 -7.81 -10.61
C PHE A 218 -2.98 -7.02 -11.33
N VAL A 219 -2.41 -7.62 -12.37
CA VAL A 219 -1.64 -6.87 -13.38
C VAL A 219 -2.61 -6.41 -14.44
N VAL A 220 -2.81 -5.11 -14.55
CA VAL A 220 -3.69 -4.48 -15.53
C VAL A 220 -2.82 -3.87 -16.63
N ASP A 221 -3.05 -4.26 -17.88
CA ASP A 221 -2.26 -3.81 -19.03
C ASP A 221 -3.12 -3.41 -20.22
N PHE A 222 -3.06 -2.12 -20.55
CA PHE A 222 -3.67 -1.49 -21.71
C PHE A 222 -2.62 -0.91 -22.67
N THR A 223 -1.35 -1.30 -22.51
CA THR A 223 -0.26 -0.85 -23.38
C THR A 223 -0.39 -1.41 -24.78
N ASN A 224 0.22 -0.71 -25.74
CA ASN A 224 0.28 -1.18 -27.11
C ASN A 224 1.32 -2.31 -27.19
N GLY A 225 0.87 -3.55 -27.42
CA GLY A 225 1.76 -4.71 -27.56
C GLY A 225 1.28 -5.98 -26.86
N VAL A 226 0.28 -5.90 -26.00
CA VAL A 226 -0.38 -7.09 -25.43
C VAL A 226 -1.47 -7.63 -26.35
N THR A 227 -1.62 -8.96 -26.37
CA THR A 227 -2.59 -9.67 -27.23
C THR A 227 -4.04 -9.39 -26.81
N ALA A 228 -4.28 -9.30 -25.50
CA ALA A 228 -5.55 -8.89 -24.91
C ALA A 228 -5.26 -7.74 -23.95
N LYS A 229 -6.03 -6.65 -24.02
CA LYS A 229 -5.94 -5.55 -23.06
C LYS A 229 -6.83 -5.84 -21.86
N GLY A 230 -6.48 -5.37 -20.67
CA GLY A 230 -7.26 -5.58 -19.45
C GLY A 230 -6.49 -6.29 -18.35
N VAL A 231 -7.18 -7.04 -17.51
CA VAL A 231 -6.54 -7.87 -16.47
C VAL A 231 -5.78 -9.03 -17.12
N GLN A 232 -4.49 -9.16 -16.81
CA GLN A 232 -3.61 -10.16 -17.43
C GLN A 232 -3.30 -11.35 -16.52
N THR A 233 -3.27 -11.13 -15.21
CA THR A 233 -3.00 -12.15 -14.21
C THR A 233 -3.43 -11.64 -12.85
N ALA A 234 -3.68 -12.58 -11.92
CA ALA A 234 -3.87 -12.30 -10.51
C ALA A 234 -2.90 -13.12 -9.65
N PHE A 235 -2.51 -12.58 -8.49
CA PHE A 235 -1.75 -13.30 -7.47
C PHE A 235 -2.06 -12.77 -6.08
N ILE A 236 -1.96 -13.65 -5.07
CA ILE A 236 -2.19 -13.33 -3.66
C ILE A 236 -0.95 -13.50 -2.78
N SER A 237 0.12 -14.01 -3.37
CA SER A 237 1.39 -14.31 -2.70
C SER A 237 2.55 -13.91 -3.60
N PHE A 238 3.76 -14.00 -3.06
CA PHE A 238 4.99 -13.70 -3.78
C PHE A 238 6.10 -14.65 -3.34
N THR A 239 7.14 -14.74 -4.14
CA THR A 239 8.38 -15.41 -3.79
C THR A 239 9.49 -14.39 -3.54
N GLY A 240 10.47 -14.77 -2.71
CA GLY A 240 11.63 -13.93 -2.41
C GLY A 240 11.80 -13.61 -0.92
N SER A 241 13.06 -13.70 -0.48
CA SER A 241 13.46 -13.52 0.93
C SER A 241 13.81 -12.07 1.29
N ASN A 242 14.08 -11.23 0.29
CA ASN A 242 14.48 -9.84 0.47
C ASN A 242 13.80 -8.93 -0.56
N SER A 243 13.88 -7.62 -0.34
CA SER A 243 13.19 -6.61 -1.16
C SER A 243 13.51 -6.69 -2.65
N ILE A 244 14.75 -7.06 -3.02
CA ILE A 244 15.17 -7.19 -4.42
C ILE A 244 14.48 -8.40 -5.07
N GLN A 245 14.51 -9.56 -4.42
CA GLN A 245 13.87 -10.77 -4.94
C GLN A 245 12.34 -10.60 -5.07
N LYS A 246 11.72 -9.91 -4.10
CA LYS A 246 10.29 -9.56 -4.17
C LYS A 246 10.00 -8.63 -5.34
N ALA A 247 10.87 -7.64 -5.59
CA ALA A 247 10.75 -6.75 -6.74
C ALA A 247 11.02 -7.45 -8.07
N GLU A 248 11.87 -8.48 -8.10
CA GLU A 248 12.08 -9.34 -9.28
C GLU A 248 10.84 -10.18 -9.57
N PHE A 249 10.21 -10.77 -8.56
CA PHE A 249 8.91 -11.45 -8.73
C PHE A 249 7.85 -10.51 -9.33
N LEU A 250 7.72 -9.29 -8.80
CA LEU A 250 6.80 -8.29 -9.34
C LEU A 250 7.20 -7.85 -10.75
N LEU A 251 8.50 -7.75 -11.05
CA LEU A 251 9.00 -7.43 -12.38
C LEU A 251 8.69 -8.54 -13.38
N ASP A 252 8.78 -9.79 -12.97
CA ASP A 252 8.44 -10.94 -13.81
C ASP A 252 6.94 -10.97 -14.11
N ALA A 253 6.09 -10.68 -13.12
CA ALA A 253 4.67 -10.47 -13.33
C ALA A 253 4.39 -9.32 -14.30
N TRP A 254 5.10 -8.21 -14.15
CA TRP A 254 4.98 -7.04 -15.01
C TRP A 254 5.44 -7.32 -16.45
N LEU A 255 6.46 -8.14 -16.65
CA LEU A 255 7.04 -8.37 -17.98
C LEU A 255 6.59 -9.69 -18.61
N TYR A 256 5.67 -10.43 -17.97
CA TYR A 256 5.20 -11.74 -18.40
C TYR A 256 6.33 -12.76 -18.58
N ARG A 257 7.20 -12.85 -17.57
CA ARG A 257 8.40 -13.71 -17.57
C ARG A 257 8.33 -14.80 -16.51
N ASN A 258 9.17 -15.81 -16.67
CA ASN A 258 9.30 -16.91 -15.72
C ASN A 258 7.93 -17.55 -15.44
N ASP A 259 7.50 -17.61 -14.19
CA ASP A 259 6.19 -18.17 -13.82
C ASP A 259 5.01 -17.43 -14.48
N PHE A 260 5.20 -16.18 -14.93
CA PHE A 260 4.20 -15.37 -15.64
C PHE A 260 4.34 -15.42 -17.16
N GLY A 261 5.32 -16.16 -17.69
CA GLY A 261 5.56 -16.33 -19.13
C GLY A 261 5.14 -17.71 -19.64
N PRO A 262 5.07 -17.89 -20.98
CA PRO A 262 4.82 -19.20 -21.56
C PRO A 262 5.98 -20.15 -21.23
N LYS A 263 5.64 -21.40 -20.87
CA LYS A 263 6.62 -22.48 -20.71
C LYS A 263 7.06 -23.06 -22.05
#